data_AF-A0A9N8YKX1-F1
#
_entry.id   AF-A0A9N8YKX1-F1
#
_cell.length_a   1.000
_cell.length_b   1.000
_cell.length_c   1.000
_cell.angle_alpha   90.00
_cell.angle_beta   90.00
_cell.angle_gamma   90.00
#
_symmetry.space_group_name_H-M   'P 1'
#
loop_
_entity.id
_entity.type
_entity.pdbx_description
1 polymer ?
#
loop_
_entity_poly.entity_id
_entity_poly.type
_entity_poly.pdbx_seq_one_letter_code
_entity_poly.pdbx_strand_id
1 'polypeptide(L)'
;MASWEYPKHKEFPKLPEDLSKIDPSDKQAVLDAREAFIRERWIKVMETKLLRKQLVLCYKREGVNHFKNCREIAEKYLKSLKEVQNWNTHI
;
A
#
# COMPACT_ATOMS: atom_id res chain seq x y z
N MET A 1 14.94 -23.39 -27.37
CA MET A 1 14.59 -23.36 -25.94
C MET A 1 14.23 -21.92 -25.60
N ALA A 2 12.99 -21.63 -25.20
CA ALA A 2 12.62 -20.25 -24.84
C ALA A 2 13.33 -19.87 -23.53
N SER A 3 14.11 -18.79 -23.57
CA SER A 3 14.72 -18.20 -22.37
C SER A 3 13.61 -17.52 -21.57
N TRP A 4 13.23 -18.12 -20.45
CA TRP A 4 12.33 -17.49 -19.49
C TRP A 4 13.13 -16.42 -18.74
N GLU A 5 12.99 -15.17 -19.17
CA GLU A 5 13.53 -14.02 -18.45
C GLU A 5 12.45 -13.48 -17.52
N TYR A 6 12.82 -13.13 -16.29
CA TYR A 6 11.87 -12.54 -15.35
C TYR A 6 11.41 -11.18 -15.87
N PRO A 7 10.09 -10.93 -15.94
CA PRO A 7 9.59 -9.64 -16.37
C PRO A 7 10.07 -8.56 -15.41
N LYS A 8 10.61 -7.47 -15.97
CA LYS A 8 11.05 -6.31 -15.21
C LYS A 8 9.86 -5.63 -14.53
N HIS A 9 10.12 -4.99 -13.39
CA HIS A 9 9.10 -4.19 -12.72
C HIS A 9 8.63 -3.05 -13.63
N LYS A 10 7.31 -2.89 -13.76
CA LYS A 10 6.72 -1.84 -14.59
C LYS A 10 6.67 -0.54 -13.79
N GLU A 11 7.33 0.49 -14.30
CA GLU A 11 7.30 1.84 -13.73
C GLU A 11 6.11 2.64 -14.28
N PHE A 12 5.45 3.40 -13.41
CA PHE A 12 4.35 4.28 -13.76
C PHE A 12 4.74 5.74 -13.47
N PRO A 13 4.31 6.71 -14.31
CA PRO A 13 4.54 8.11 -14.03
C PRO A 13 3.78 8.54 -12.76
N LYS A 14 4.38 9.43 -11.97
CA LYS A 14 3.72 10.04 -10.82
C LYS A 14 2.78 11.14 -11.30
N LEU A 15 1.48 10.92 -11.17
CA LEU A 15 0.48 11.95 -11.42
C LEU A 15 0.27 12.81 -10.17
N PRO A 16 -0.25 14.05 -10.33
CA PRO A 16 -0.60 14.88 -9.19
C PRO A 16 -1.70 14.19 -8.35
N GLU A 17 -1.48 14.15 -7.03
CA GLU A 17 -2.41 13.56 -6.06
C GLU A 17 -3.75 14.32 -5.99
N ASP A 18 -3.73 15.62 -6.32
CA ASP A 18 -4.90 16.51 -6.24
C ASP A 18 -5.71 16.55 -7.55
N LEU A 19 -6.97 16.11 -7.47
CA LEU A 19 -7.94 16.18 -8.57
C LEU A 19 -8.27 17.62 -9.01
N SER A 20 -8.03 18.63 -8.16
CA SER A 20 -8.32 20.04 -8.46
C SER A 20 -7.40 20.67 -9.51
N LYS A 21 -6.28 20.00 -9.82
CA LYS A 21 -5.30 20.45 -10.82
C LYS A 21 -5.57 19.90 -12.22
N ILE A 22 -6.57 19.03 -12.36
CA ILE A 22 -6.95 18.41 -13.63
C ILE A 22 -8.17 19.16 -14.17
N ASP A 23 -8.14 19.51 -15.46
CA ASP A 23 -9.29 20.08 -16.15
C ASP A 23 -10.42 19.03 -16.20
N PRO A 24 -11.59 19.29 -15.60
CA PRO A 24 -12.72 18.34 -15.62
C PRO A 24 -13.23 18.02 -17.03
N SER A 25 -12.90 18.85 -18.02
CA SER A 25 -13.31 18.69 -19.42
C SER A 25 -12.52 17.59 -20.12
N ASP A 26 -11.28 17.33 -19.70
CA ASP A 26 -10.43 16.27 -20.24
C ASP A 26 -10.70 14.94 -19.52
N LYS A 27 -11.52 14.11 -20.17
CA LYS A 27 -11.90 12.80 -19.66
C LYS A 27 -10.70 11.87 -19.48
N GLN A 28 -9.68 11.96 -20.33
CA GLN A 28 -8.53 11.05 -20.27
C GLN A 28 -7.68 11.37 -19.04
N ALA A 29 -7.40 12.65 -18.80
CA ALA A 29 -6.64 13.09 -17.64
C ALA A 29 -7.32 12.71 -16.31
N VAL A 30 -8.66 12.81 -16.24
CA VAL A 30 -9.43 12.39 -15.05
C VAL A 30 -9.32 10.88 -14.81
N LEU A 31 -9.38 10.06 -15.87
CA LEU A 31 -9.25 8.61 -15.76
C LEU A 31 -7.84 8.21 -15.30
N ASP A 32 -6.81 8.79 -15.90
CA ASP A 32 -5.42 8.50 -15.55
C ASP A 32 -5.11 8.87 -14.09
N ALA A 33 -5.65 9.99 -13.61
CA ALA A 33 -5.54 10.41 -12.21
C ALA A 33 -6.26 9.44 -11.26
N ARG A 34 -7.46 8.98 -11.62
CA ARG A 34 -8.20 7.98 -10.84
C ARG A 34 -7.44 6.65 -10.76
N GLU A 35 -6.84 6.21 -11.86
CA GLU A 35 -6.03 5.00 -11.87
C GLU A 35 -4.78 5.14 -10.99
N ALA A 36 -4.10 6.29 -11.03
CA ALA A 36 -2.95 6.56 -10.17
C ALA A 36 -3.33 6.49 -8.69
N PHE A 37 -4.44 7.15 -8.31
CA PHE A 37 -4.98 7.10 -6.96
C PHE A 37 -5.28 5.66 -6.49
N ILE A 38 -5.91 4.85 -7.35
CA ILE A 38 -6.18 3.44 -7.06
C ILE A 38 -4.87 2.66 -6.86
N ARG A 39 -3.86 2.87 -7.70
CA ARG A 39 -2.54 2.22 -7.58
C ARG A 39 -1.88 2.56 -6.24
N GLU A 40 -1.86 3.82 -5.85
CA GLU A 40 -1.28 4.27 -4.57
C GLU A 40 -2.01 3.67 -3.37
N ARG A 41 -3.34 3.61 -3.43
CA ARG A 41 -4.14 2.93 -2.41
C ARG A 41 -3.77 1.45 -2.29
N TRP A 42 -3.60 0.76 -3.41
CA TRP A 42 -3.13 -0.62 -3.40
C TRP A 42 -1.72 -0.75 -2.80
N ILE A 43 -0.81 0.18 -3.08
CA ILE A 43 0.53 0.20 -2.45
C ILE A 43 0.40 0.25 -0.92
N LYS A 44 -0.44 1.14 -0.37
CA LYS A 44 -0.66 1.23 1.09
C LYS A 44 -1.26 -0.04 1.70
N VAL A 45 -2.17 -0.70 0.99
CA VAL A 45 -2.70 -2.01 1.41
C VAL A 45 -1.60 -3.07 1.41
N MET A 46 -0.71 -3.07 0.42
CA MET A 46 0.39 -4.02 0.32
C MET A 46 1.48 -3.77 1.38
N GLU A 47 1.80 -2.51 1.69
CA GLU A 47 2.66 -2.11 2.81
C GLU A 47 2.10 -2.66 4.14
N THR A 48 0.80 -2.49 4.37
CA THR A 48 0.11 -3.00 5.57
C THR A 48 0.17 -4.54 5.65
N LYS A 49 0.02 -5.24 4.51
CA LYS A 49 0.17 -6.70 4.45
C LYS A 49 1.60 -7.14 4.77
N LEU A 50 2.61 -6.36 4.37
CA LEU A 50 4.01 -6.65 4.69
C LEU A 50 4.27 -6.52 6.20
N LEU A 51 3.77 -5.44 6.82
CA LEU A 51 3.82 -5.26 8.27
C LEU A 51 3.16 -6.42 9.03
N ARG A 52 2.00 -6.89 8.56
CA ARG A 52 1.33 -8.06 9.13
C ARG A 52 2.21 -9.31 9.07
N LYS A 53 2.86 -9.57 7.93
CA LYS A 53 3.78 -10.72 7.79
C LYS A 53 4.95 -10.61 8.75
N GLN A 54 5.55 -9.42 8.86
CA GLN A 54 6.64 -9.16 9.78
C GLN A 54 6.23 -9.35 11.24
N LEU A 55 5.02 -8.90 11.61
CA LEU A 55 4.47 -9.09 12.95
C LEU A 55 4.29 -10.58 13.29
N VAL A 56 3.71 -11.35 12.37
CA VAL A 56 3.54 -12.81 12.54
C VAL A 56 4.90 -13.51 12.71
N LEU A 57 5.91 -13.11 11.93
CA LEU A 57 7.26 -13.64 12.07
C LEU A 57 7.88 -13.27 13.42
N CYS A 58 7.67 -12.03 13.89
CA CYS A 58 8.14 -11.58 15.20
C CYS A 58 7.51 -12.41 16.33
N TYR A 59 6.19 -12.62 16.29
CA TYR A 59 5.48 -13.44 17.28
C TYR A 59 5.98 -14.88 17.31
N LYS A 60 6.27 -15.46 16.14
CA LYS A 60 6.86 -16.81 16.05
C LYS A 60 8.28 -16.89 16.60
N ARG A 61 9.08 -15.83 16.43
CA ARG A 61 10.49 -15.80 16.88
C ARG A 61 10.62 -15.59 18.38
N GLU A 62 9.87 -14.62 18.92
CA GLU A 62 10.00 -14.18 20.32
C GLU A 62 9.25 -15.08 21.32
N GLY A 63 8.30 -15.89 20.83
CA GLY A 63 7.49 -16.76 21.68
C GLY A 63 6.82 -15.95 22.79
N VAL A 64 7.06 -16.32 24.05
CA VAL A 64 6.43 -15.69 25.23
C VAL A 64 6.76 -14.19 25.36
N ASN A 65 7.90 -13.72 24.84
CA ASN A 65 8.34 -12.33 24.99
C ASN A 65 7.80 -11.37 23.89
N HIS A 66 6.88 -11.84 23.05
CA HIS A 66 6.37 -11.05 21.92
C HIS A 66 5.73 -9.72 22.34
N PHE A 67 5.18 -9.63 23.56
CA PHE A 67 4.55 -8.41 24.08
C PHE A 67 5.53 -7.24 24.23
N LYS A 68 6.78 -7.51 24.61
CA LYS A 68 7.80 -6.48 24.79
C LYS A 68 8.53 -6.19 23.47
N ASN A 69 8.99 -7.25 22.80
CA ASN A 69 9.90 -7.11 21.66
C ASN A 69 9.18 -6.78 20.35
N CYS A 70 7.93 -7.20 20.15
CA CYS A 70 7.19 -6.95 18.91
C CYS A 70 6.23 -5.75 18.98
N ARG A 71 6.25 -4.98 20.08
CA ARG A 71 5.33 -3.87 20.31
C ARG A 71 5.39 -2.80 19.22
N GLU A 72 6.58 -2.38 18.83
CA GLU A 72 6.76 -1.35 17.82
C GLU A 72 6.16 -1.75 16.46
N ILE A 73 6.36 -3.01 16.05
CA ILE A 73 5.81 -3.55 14.80
C ILE A 73 4.28 -3.61 14.88
N ALA A 74 3.73 -3.99 16.05
CA ALA A 74 2.30 -4.02 16.29
C ALA A 74 1.69 -2.60 16.20
N GLU A 75 2.33 -1.60 16.82
CA GLU A 75 1.89 -0.20 16.76
C GLU A 75 1.90 0.34 15.33
N LYS A 76 2.97 0.08 14.55
CA LYS A 76 3.05 0.44 13.12
C LYS A 76 1.95 -0.23 12.31
N TYR A 77 1.70 -1.52 12.53
CA TYR A 77 0.63 -2.24 11.86
C TYR A 77 -0.75 -1.64 12.18
N LEU A 78 -1.04 -1.37 13.46
CA LEU A 78 -2.30 -0.75 13.87
C LEU A 78 -2.48 0.65 13.28
N LYS A 79 -1.42 1.46 13.19
CA LYS A 79 -1.47 2.77 12.54
C LYS A 79 -1.82 2.62 11.04
N SER A 80 -1.11 1.74 10.34
CA SER A 80 -1.35 1.49 8.91
C SER A 80 -2.76 0.95 8.64
N LEU A 81 -3.29 0.10 9.52
CA LEU A 81 -4.66 -0.42 9.42
C LEU A 81 -5.71 0.69 9.55
N LYS A 82 -5.54 1.61 10.51
CA LYS A 82 -6.46 2.74 10.68
C LYS A 82 -6.46 3.63 9.45
N GLU A 83 -5.28 3.92 8.91
CA GLU A 83 -5.15 4.67 7.67
C GLU A 83 -5.94 3.99 6.55
N VAL A 84 -5.66 2.72 6.25
CA VAL A 84 -6.38 1.95 5.21
C VAL A 84 -7.89 1.86 5.44
N GLN A 85 -8.33 1.71 6.69
CA GLN A 85 -9.76 1.63 7.04
C GLN A 85 -10.49 2.95 6.81
N ASN A 86 -9.89 4.08 7.19
CA ASN A 86 -10.48 5.41 7.00
C ASN A 86 -10.68 5.76 5.52
N TRP A 87 -9.87 5.20 4.61
CA TRP A 87 -10.07 5.36 3.16
C TRP A 87 -11.28 4.58 2.62
N ASN A 88 -11.71 3.51 3.30
CA ASN A 88 -12.87 2.70 2.88
C ASN A 88 -14.20 3.36 3.25
N THR A 89 -14.21 4.29 4.21
CA THR A 89 -15.42 4.97 4.69
C THR A 89 -15.81 6.21 3.87
N HIS A 90 -15.01 6.57 2.85
CA HIS A 90 -15.27 7.68 1.92
C HIS A 90 -15.64 7.21 0.50
N ILE A 91 -16.01 5.94 0.34
CA ILE A 91 -16.70 5.41 -0.85
C ILE A 91 -18.20 5.50 -0.59
#